data_AF-A0A1I7K978-F1
#
_entry.id   AF-A0A1I7K978-F1
#
_cell.length_a   1.000
_cell.length_b   1.000
_cell.length_c   1.000
_cell.angle_alpha   90.00
_cell.angle_beta   90.00
_cell.angle_gamma   90.00
#
_symmetry.space_group_name_H-M   'P 1'
#
loop_
_entity.id
_entity.type
_entity.pdbx_description
1 polymer ?
#
loop_
_entity_poly.entity_id
_entity_poly.type
_entity_poly.pdbx_seq_one_letter_code
_entity_poly.pdbx_strand_id
1 'polypeptide(L)' 'MVHSTPTPAELRRDTIKHLRWQAKAVANLLSAVHLLPAADQQTTIETTTRFADELAHDLAALLRGVA' A
#
# COMPACT_ATOMS: atom_id res chain seq x y z
N MET A 1 -22.53 22.09 11.10
CA MET A 1 -21.53 21.04 10.84
C MET A 1 -20.17 21.72 10.76
N VAL A 2 -19.27 21.47 11.71
CA VAL A 2 -17.92 22.04 11.68
C VAL A 2 -17.06 21.18 10.77
N HIS A 3 -16.72 21.69 9.58
CA HIS A 3 -15.72 21.08 8.71
C HIS A 3 -14.34 21.47 9.23
N SER A 4 -13.77 20.67 10.12
CA SER A 4 -12.35 20.81 10.49
C SER A 4 -11.51 20.32 9.31
N THR A 5 -10.87 21.24 8.60
CA THR A 5 -9.84 20.88 7.63
C THR A 5 -8.71 20.17 8.37
N PRO A 6 -8.36 18.92 8.00
CA PRO A 6 -7.30 18.20 8.69
C PRO A 6 -5.99 18.97 8.56
N THR A 7 -5.26 19.06 9.66
CA THR A 7 -3.95 19.69 9.69
C THR A 7 -2.98 18.90 8.80
N PRO A 8 -1.93 19.53 8.25
CA PRO A 8 -0.90 18.83 7.48
C PRO A 8 -0.26 17.65 8.24
N ALA A 9 -0.17 17.75 9.57
CA ALA A 9 0.34 16.69 10.43
C ALA A 9 -0.64 15.52 10.60
N GLU A 10 -1.95 15.76 10.53
CA GLU A 10 -2.96 14.69 10.50
C GLU A 10 -2.96 13.99 9.14
N LEU A 11 -2.93 14.74 8.05
CA LEU A 11 -2.82 14.19 6.70
C LEU A 11 -1.59 13.29 6.56
N ARG A 12 -0.40 13.75 6.97
CA ARG A 12 0.82 12.94 6.93
C ARG A 12 0.71 11.66 7.77
N ARG A 13 0.11 11.72 8.95
CA ARG A 13 -0.09 10.54 9.81
C ARG A 13 -1.04 9.53 9.18
N ASP A 14 -2.11 10.01 8.56
CA ASP A 14 -3.08 9.14 7.89
C ASP A 14 -2.49 8.52 6.62
N THR A 15 -1.70 9.26 5.85
CA THR A 15 -0.93 8.70 4.72
C THR A 15 0.02 7.59 5.19
N ILE A 16 0.79 7.81 6.27
CA ILE A 16 1.67 6.76 6.83
C ILE A 16 0.89 5.51 7.24
N LYS A 17 -0.26 5.68 7.91
CA LYS A 17 -1.12 4.56 8.31
C LYS A 17 -1.64 3.80 7.10
N HIS A 18 -2.05 4.53 6.06
CA HIS A 18 -2.56 3.94 4.82
C HIS A 18 -1.48 3.10 4.12
N LEU A 19 -0.29 3.67 3.91
CA LEU A 19 0.84 2.95 3.30
C LEU A 19 1.24 1.72 4.11
N ARG A 20 1.26 1.82 5.44
CA ARG A 20 1.51 0.65 6.31
C ARG A 20 0.45 -0.44 6.12
N TRP A 21 -0.82 -0.07 6.01
CA TRP A 21 -1.89 -1.01 5.78
C TRP A 21 -1.76 -1.71 4.43
N GLN A 22 -1.46 -0.95 3.36
CA GLN A 22 -1.20 -1.51 2.03
C GLN A 22 0.01 -2.46 2.03
N ALA A 23 1.11 -2.09 2.69
CA ALA A 23 2.29 -2.95 2.83
C ALA A 23 1.94 -4.30 3.45
N LYS A 24 1.11 -4.28 4.50
CA LYS A 24 0.64 -5.51 5.15
C LYS A 24 -0.26 -6.33 4.23
N ALA A 25 -1.14 -5.70 3.46
CA ALA A 25 -1.99 -6.39 2.49
C ALA A 25 -1.17 -7.09 1.40
N VAL A 26 -0.20 -6.39 0.81
CA VAL A 26 0.74 -6.95 -0.19
C VAL A 26 1.52 -8.13 0.39
N ALA A 27 2.09 -7.99 1.59
CA ALA A 27 2.82 -9.08 2.24
C ALA A 27 1.93 -10.30 2.52
N ASN A 28 0.69 -10.07 2.97
CA ASN A 28 -0.28 -11.15 3.19
C ASN A 28 -0.63 -11.88 1.88
N LEU A 29 -0.86 -11.14 0.79
CA LEU A 29 -1.16 -11.73 -0.52
C LEU A 29 0.00 -12.60 -1.02
N LEU A 30 1.24 -12.10 -0.94
CA LEU A 30 2.42 -12.89 -1.31
C LEU A 30 2.57 -14.14 -0.44
N SER A 31 2.33 -14.01 0.87
CA SER A 31 2.42 -15.16 1.78
C SER A 31 1.38 -16.24 1.49
N ALA A 32 0.20 -15.85 0.98
CA ALA A 32 -0.92 -16.74 0.73
C ALA A 32 -0.99 -17.25 -0.72
N VAL A 33 -0.10 -16.81 -1.62
CA VAL A 33 -0.22 -17.12 -3.04
C VAL A 33 -0.18 -18.63 -3.33
N HIS A 34 0.57 -19.37 -2.52
CA HIS A 34 0.67 -20.83 -2.62
C HIS A 34 -0.65 -21.56 -2.32
N LEU A 35 -1.64 -20.88 -1.72
CA LEU A 35 -2.97 -21.42 -1.45
C LEU A 35 -3.91 -21.28 -2.66
N LEU A 36 -3.53 -20.51 -3.68
CA LEU A 36 -4.32 -20.34 -4.90
C LEU A 36 -4.14 -21.52 -5.86
N PRO A 37 -5.13 -21.81 -6.72
CA PRO A 37 -4.95 -22.72 -7.84
C PRO A 37 -3.76 -22.32 -8.69
N ALA A 38 -2.98 -23.30 -9.19
CA ALA A 38 -1.76 -23.03 -9.95
C ALA A 38 -1.97 -22.09 -11.15
N ALA A 39 -3.16 -22.13 -11.78
CA ALA A 39 -3.54 -21.25 -12.89
C ALA A 39 -3.61 -19.76 -12.49
N ASP A 40 -3.89 -19.46 -11.22
CA ASP A 40 -4.08 -18.09 -10.71
C ASP A 40 -2.85 -17.55 -9.98
N GLN A 41 -1.89 -18.42 -9.63
CA GLN A 41 -0.69 -18.05 -8.87
C GLN A 41 0.15 -17.02 -9.61
N GLN A 42 0.45 -17.25 -10.90
CA GLN A 42 1.30 -16.36 -11.68
C GLN A 42 0.70 -14.97 -11.80
N THR A 43 -0.56 -14.87 -12.21
CA THR A 43 -1.28 -13.59 -12.33
C THR A 43 -1.33 -12.85 -10.99
N THR A 44 -1.54 -13.58 -9.89
CA THR A 44 -1.56 -12.99 -8.55
C THR A 44 -0.19 -12.47 -8.13
N ILE A 45 0.89 -13.23 -8.38
CA ILE A 45 2.26 -12.79 -8.10
C ILE A 45 2.56 -11.51 -8.88
N GLU A 46 2.33 -11.50 -10.19
CA GLU A 46 2.61 -10.34 -11.05
C GLU A 46 1.84 -9.10 -10.61
N THR A 47 0.55 -9.25 -10.31
CA THR A 47 -0.30 -8.15 -9.84
C THR A 47 0.16 -7.64 -8.48
N THR A 48 0.49 -8.54 -7.55
CA THR A 48 0.92 -8.17 -6.20
C THR A 48 2.31 -7.52 -6.21
N THR A 49 3.21 -7.95 -7.08
CA THR A 49 4.51 -7.30 -7.30
C THR A 49 4.33 -5.89 -7.85
N ARG A 50 3.43 -5.68 -8.81
CA ARG A 50 3.11 -4.32 -9.31
C ARG A 50 2.61 -3.41 -8.19
N PHE A 51 1.71 -3.90 -7.33
CA PHE A 51 1.26 -3.12 -6.17
C PHE A 51 2.38 -2.83 -5.17
N ALA A 52 3.34 -3.74 -5.01
CA ALA A 52 4.51 -3.51 -4.17
C ALA A 52 5.38 -2.36 -4.72
N ASP A 53 5.57 -2.30 -6.04
CA ASP A 53 6.34 -1.24 -6.70
C ASP A 53 5.65 0.13 -6.59
N GLU A 54 4.32 0.17 -6.79
CA GLU A 54 3.51 1.39 -6.60
C GLU A 54 3.61 1.88 -5.15
N LEU A 55 3.47 0.97 -4.18
CA LEU A 55 3.60 1.29 -2.77
C LEU A 55 5.00 1.81 -2.41
N ALA A 56 6.05 1.23 -3.00
CA ALA A 56 7.42 1.70 -2.81
C ALA A 56 7.61 3.12 -3.38
N HIS A 57 6.98 3.42 -4.52
CA HIS A 57 6.98 4.74 -5.12
C HIS A 57 6.28 5.77 -4.20
N ASP A 58 5.10 5.44 -3.68
CA ASP A 58 4.34 6.31 -2.78
C ASP A 58 5.07 6.56 -1.46
N LEU A 59 5.71 5.52 -0.91
CA LEU A 59 6.57 5.67 0.26
C LEU A 59 7.76 6.60 -0.02
N ALA A 60 8.39 6.47 -1.17
CA ALA A 60 9.48 7.36 -1.58
C ALA A 60 9.00 8.80 -1.82
N ALA A 61 7.79 9.00 -2.35
CA ALA A 61 7.18 10.32 -2.48
C ALA A 61 6.91 10.97 -1.11
N LEU A 62 6.37 10.19 -0.17
CA LEU A 62 6.13 10.63 1.20
C LEU A 62 7.42 11.03 1.92
N LEU A 63 8.49 10.23 1.80
CA LEU A 63 9.79 10.51 2.41
C LEU A 63 10.43 11.78 1.84
N ARG A 64 10.18 12.07 0.56
CA ARG A 64 10.63 13.31 -0.10
C ARG A 64 9.75 14.52 0.21
N GLY A 65 8.62 14.33 0.91
CA GLY A 65 7.69 15.40 1.26
C GLY A 65 6.87 15.94 0.08
N VAL A 66 6.72 15.15 -0.98
CA VAL A 66 5.93 15.48 -2.20
C VAL A 66 4.58 14.76 -2.25
N ALA A 67 4.21 14.05 -1.18
CA ALA A 67 2.92 13.38 -1.00
C ALA A 67 1.94 14.22 -0.18
#